data_AF-X1E0U3-F1
#
_entry.id   AF-X1E0U3-F1
#
_cell.length_a   1.000
_cell.length_b   1.000
_cell.length_c   1.000
_cell.angle_alpha   90.00
_cell.angle_beta   90.00
_cell.angle_gamma   90.00
#
_symmetry.space_group_name_H-M   'P 1'
#
loop_
_entity.id
_entity.type
_entity.pdbx_description
1 polymer ?
#
loop_
_entity_poly.entity_id
_entity_poly.type
_entity_poly.pdbx_seq_one_letter_code
_entity_poly.pdbx_strand_id
1 'polypeptide(L)'
;MGQPVAILVAKSLAAAKEAKQLVKVEVEEETPLVTIQDALAAKSFHGNPEGYLVRQGDPEQGFSESEKVVEGEVNLCGQYHFYLEPQSALAIPKDEGLQIYSSTQSPSNVVDHVTSLLNMKQNHVNVRVGRLGGGFG
;
A
#
# COMPACT_ATOMS: atom_id res chain seq x y z
N MET A 1 3.90 -12.84 -2.05
CA MET A 1 5.36 -12.55 -2.22
C MET A 1 5.61 -11.06 -2.05
N GLY A 2 6.62 -10.65 -1.26
CA GLY A 2 7.01 -9.24 -1.09
C GLY A 2 6.70 -8.60 0.27
N GLN A 3 6.08 -9.33 1.21
CA GLN A 3 5.85 -8.84 2.58
C GLN A 3 7.18 -8.70 3.34
N PRO A 4 7.48 -7.55 3.96
CA PRO A 4 8.63 -7.42 4.84
C PRO A 4 8.50 -8.31 6.09
N VAL A 5 9.51 -9.12 6.39
CA VAL A 5 9.54 -10.03 7.56
C VAL A 5 10.63 -9.69 8.59
N ALA A 6 11.62 -8.88 8.20
CA ALA A 6 12.71 -8.45 9.07
C ALA A 6 13.28 -7.09 8.62
N ILE A 7 13.89 -6.35 9.56
CA ILE A 7 14.62 -5.11 9.30
C ILE A 7 16.10 -5.36 9.62
N LEU A 8 16.98 -5.00 8.68
CA LEU A 8 18.43 -5.09 8.86
C LEU A 8 19.02 -3.72 9.16
N VAL A 9 19.81 -3.62 10.22
CA VAL A 9 20.51 -2.40 10.62
C VAL A 9 22.01 -2.63 10.46
N ALA A 10 22.66 -1.77 9.68
CA ALA A 10 24.10 -1.87 9.42
C ALA A 10 24.73 -0.48 9.32
N LYS A 11 26.07 -0.43 9.42
CA LYS A 11 26.85 0.83 9.32
C LYS A 11 26.92 1.40 7.90
N SER A 12 26.56 0.61 6.88
CA SER A 12 26.52 1.06 5.48
C SER A 12 25.46 0.28 4.69
N LEU A 13 24.99 0.87 3.59
CA LEU A 13 24.05 0.22 2.67
C LEU A 13 24.64 -1.05 2.04
N ALA A 14 25.94 -1.05 1.75
CA ALA A 14 26.63 -2.23 1.21
C ALA A 14 26.58 -3.40 2.20
N ALA A 15 26.91 -3.16 3.47
CA ALA A 15 26.85 -4.17 4.51
C ALA A 15 25.41 -4.70 4.73
N ALA A 16 24.39 -3.84 4.69
CA ALA A 16 23.00 -4.26 4.77
C ALA A 16 22.59 -5.17 3.59
N LYS A 17 23.06 -4.86 2.36
CA LYS A 17 22.79 -5.67 1.17
C LYS A 17 23.46 -7.03 1.21
N GLU A 18 24.68 -7.11 1.73
CA GLU A 18 25.38 -8.38 1.95
C GLU A 18 24.68 -9.21 3.03
N ALA A 19 24.34 -8.61 4.16
CA ALA A 19 23.64 -9.27 5.26
C ALA A 19 22.27 -9.83 4.82
N LYS A 20 21.57 -9.17 3.88
CA LYS A 20 20.30 -9.64 3.33
C LYS A 20 20.40 -11.05 2.75
N GLN A 21 21.52 -11.42 2.14
CA GLN A 21 21.73 -12.74 1.54
C GLN A 21 21.91 -13.87 2.57
N LEU A 22 22.18 -13.50 3.82
CA LEU A 22 22.42 -14.45 4.92
C LEU A 22 21.13 -14.77 5.69
N VAL A 23 20.07 -13.99 5.50
CA VAL A 23 18.79 -14.19 6.18
C VAL A 23 18.10 -15.41 5.60
N LYS A 24 17.79 -16.38 6.47
CA LYS A 24 16.96 -17.54 6.15
C LYS A 24 15.59 -17.36 6.82
N VAL A 25 14.54 -17.61 6.05
CA VAL A 25 13.16 -17.52 6.51
C VAL A 25 12.52 -18.87 6.22
N GLU A 26 12.06 -19.53 7.26
CA GLU A 26 11.25 -20.76 7.15
C GLU A 26 9.78 -20.35 7.15
N VAL A 27 9.02 -20.85 6.18
CA VAL A 27 7.61 -20.50 5.96
C VAL A 27 6.86 -21.79 5.71
N GLU A 28 5.69 -21.95 6.34
CA GLU A 28 4.75 -23.01 6.02
C GLU A 28 3.97 -22.63 4.75
N GLU A 29 3.93 -23.53 3.78
CA GLU A 29 3.26 -23.27 2.51
C GLU A 29 1.74 -23.38 2.66
N GLU A 30 1.04 -22.36 2.19
CA GLU A 30 -0.41 -22.33 2.07
C GLU A 30 -0.81 -22.04 0.62
N THR A 31 -2.05 -22.41 0.23
CA THR A 31 -2.58 -22.09 -1.09
C THR A 31 -3.08 -20.64 -1.11
N PRO A 32 -2.43 -19.72 -1.84
CA PRO A 32 -2.84 -18.32 -1.85
C PRO A 32 -4.03 -18.09 -2.80
N LEU A 33 -4.88 -17.12 -2.45
CA LEU A 33 -5.84 -16.53 -3.39
C LEU A 33 -5.14 -15.39 -4.14
N VAL A 34 -4.97 -15.52 -5.45
CA VAL A 34 -4.14 -14.58 -6.24
C VAL A 34 -4.95 -13.79 -7.25
N THR A 35 -5.95 -14.41 -7.86
CA THR A 35 -6.79 -13.78 -8.88
C THR A 35 -8.08 -13.21 -8.31
N ILE A 36 -8.72 -12.31 -9.06
CA ILE A 36 -10.07 -11.81 -8.71
C ILE A 36 -11.07 -12.97 -8.65
N GLN A 37 -10.92 -13.94 -9.54
CA GLN A 37 -11.76 -15.14 -9.62
C GLN A 37 -11.60 -16.03 -8.37
N ASP A 38 -10.38 -16.21 -7.88
CA ASP A 38 -10.13 -16.96 -6.64
C ASP A 38 -10.82 -16.30 -5.44
N ALA A 39 -10.70 -14.98 -5.33
CA ALA A 39 -11.33 -14.20 -4.27
C ALA A 39 -12.86 -14.28 -4.32
N LEU A 40 -13.46 -14.20 -5.51
CA LEU A 40 -14.90 -14.36 -5.71
C LEU A 40 -15.39 -15.75 -5.29
N ALA A 41 -14.69 -16.80 -5.72
CA ALA A 41 -15.05 -18.19 -5.40
C ALA A 41 -14.95 -18.46 -3.88
N ALA A 42 -13.93 -17.91 -3.22
CA ALA A 42 -13.71 -18.04 -1.78
C ALA A 42 -14.52 -17.04 -0.93
N LYS A 43 -15.30 -16.14 -1.54
CA LYS A 43 -15.99 -15.02 -0.87
C LYS A 43 -15.07 -14.18 0.02
N SER A 44 -13.85 -13.94 -0.46
CA SER A 44 -12.81 -13.19 0.27
C SER A 44 -12.84 -11.73 -0.17
N PHE A 45 -13.51 -10.87 0.61
CA PHE A 45 -13.71 -9.45 0.29
C PHE A 45 -13.24 -8.54 1.43
N HIS A 46 -12.80 -7.33 1.07
CA HIS A 46 -12.59 -6.25 2.03
C HIS A 46 -13.86 -5.39 2.11
N GLY A 47 -14.30 -5.04 3.31
CA GLY A 47 -15.47 -4.18 3.50
C GLY A 47 -16.80 -4.90 3.26
N ASN A 48 -17.67 -4.32 2.43
CA ASN A 48 -19.02 -4.85 2.19
C ASN A 48 -19.00 -5.98 1.12
N PRO A 49 -19.35 -7.23 1.46
CA PRO A 49 -19.38 -8.33 0.51
C PRO A 49 -20.45 -8.18 -0.59
N GLU A 50 -21.48 -7.36 -0.35
CA GLU A 50 -22.53 -7.04 -1.34
C GLU A 50 -22.11 -5.94 -2.33
N GLY A 51 -20.89 -5.41 -2.19
CA GLY A 51 -20.36 -4.32 -3.00
C GLY A 51 -20.93 -2.95 -2.66
N TYR A 52 -20.58 -1.97 -3.49
CA TYR A 52 -21.05 -0.58 -3.40
C TYR A 52 -21.96 -0.29 -4.60
N LEU A 53 -23.25 -0.54 -4.43
CA LEU A 53 -24.24 -0.40 -5.49
C LEU A 53 -24.77 1.03 -5.54
N VAL A 54 -24.63 1.67 -6.70
CA VAL A 54 -25.32 2.93 -7.03
C VAL A 54 -26.30 2.65 -8.16
N ARG A 55 -27.58 2.95 -7.94
CA ARG A 55 -28.64 2.83 -8.95
C ARG A 55 -29.26 4.19 -9.21
N GLN A 56 -29.55 4.48 -10.47
CA GLN A 56 -30.28 5.67 -10.92
C GLN A 56 -31.26 5.26 -12.02
N GLY A 57 -32.53 5.64 -11.86
CA GLY A 57 -33.60 5.23 -12.77
C GLY A 57 -33.96 3.74 -12.65
N ASP A 58 -34.53 3.19 -13.73
CA ASP A 58 -34.94 1.79 -13.87
C ASP A 58 -34.14 1.14 -15.02
N PRO A 59 -32.98 0.52 -14.72
CA PRO A 59 -32.18 -0.17 -15.72
C PRO A 59 -32.94 -1.29 -16.43
N GLU A 60 -33.78 -2.02 -15.70
CA GLU A 60 -34.58 -3.13 -16.24
C GLU A 60 -35.56 -2.62 -17.31
N GLN A 61 -36.25 -1.50 -17.08
CA GLN A 61 -37.05 -0.81 -18.08
C GLN A 61 -36.18 -0.37 -19.28
N GLY A 62 -35.06 0.28 -19.02
CA GLY A 62 -34.16 0.78 -20.06
C GLY A 62 -33.66 -0.33 -21.01
N PHE A 63 -33.34 -1.51 -20.47
CA PHE A 63 -32.98 -2.67 -21.28
C PHE A 63 -34.16 -3.17 -22.12
N SER A 64 -35.37 -3.22 -21.55
CA SER A 64 -36.56 -3.70 -22.26
C SER A 64 -36.98 -2.81 -23.44
N GLU A 65 -36.71 -1.50 -23.36
CA GLU A 65 -37.06 -0.52 -24.38
C GLU A 65 -35.97 -0.34 -25.45
N SER A 66 -34.82 -0.98 -25.29
CA SER A 66 -33.67 -0.83 -26.18
C SER A 66 -33.80 -1.68 -27.46
N GLU A 67 -33.54 -1.08 -28.63
CA GLU A 67 -33.51 -1.81 -29.91
C GLU A 67 -32.34 -2.81 -29.99
N LYS A 68 -31.22 -2.48 -29.35
CA LYS A 68 -29.99 -3.28 -29.36
C LYS A 68 -29.35 -3.28 -27.98
N VAL A 69 -28.88 -4.46 -27.57
CA VAL A 69 -28.12 -4.68 -26.33
C VAL A 69 -26.77 -5.30 -26.71
N VAL A 70 -25.69 -4.78 -26.12
CA VAL A 70 -24.34 -5.32 -26.29
C VAL A 70 -23.80 -5.65 -24.92
N GLU A 71 -23.41 -6.91 -24.74
CA GLU A 71 -22.85 -7.43 -23.51
C GLU A 71 -21.39 -7.83 -23.74
N GLY A 72 -20.55 -7.67 -22.73
CA GLY A 72 -19.16 -8.04 -22.79
C GLY A 72 -18.46 -7.88 -21.46
N GLU A 73 -17.27 -8.47 -21.37
CA GLU A 73 -16.37 -8.34 -20.24
C GLU A 73 -15.07 -7.68 -20.70
N VAL A 74 -14.49 -6.86 -19.84
CA VAL A 74 -13.14 -6.31 -20.03
C VAL A 74 -12.32 -6.50 -18.76
N ASN A 75 -11.07 -6.93 -18.94
CA ASN A 75 -10.10 -7.04 -17.87
C ASN A 75 -9.08 -5.90 -18.01
N LEU A 76 -8.95 -5.09 -16.97
CA LEU A 76 -7.98 -4.00 -16.89
C LEU A 76 -6.90 -4.36 -15.89
N CYS A 77 -5.63 -4.25 -16.30
CA CYS A 77 -4.49 -4.60 -15.45
C CYS A 77 -4.10 -3.44 -14.52
N GLY A 78 -3.34 -3.78 -13.48
CA GLY A 78 -2.72 -2.78 -12.61
C GLY A 78 -1.61 -1.98 -13.29
N GLN A 79 -1.22 -0.88 -12.67
CA GLN A 79 -0.15 0.00 -13.12
C GLN A 79 0.86 0.21 -11.99
N TYR A 80 2.15 0.09 -12.32
CA TYR A 80 3.21 0.42 -11.38
C TYR A 80 3.60 1.89 -11.53
N HIS A 81 3.68 2.62 -10.41
CA HIS A 81 3.91 4.07 -10.37
C HIS A 81 5.22 4.51 -11.05
N PHE A 82 6.30 3.77 -10.82
CA PHE A 82 7.62 4.05 -11.42
C PHE A 82 8.12 5.49 -11.19
N TYR A 83 7.96 6.02 -9.97
CA TYR A 83 8.62 7.26 -9.55
C TYR A 83 10.14 7.14 -9.67
N LEU A 84 10.79 8.19 -10.16
CA LEU A 84 12.23 8.17 -10.43
C LEU A 84 13.06 8.31 -9.16
N GLU A 85 12.54 9.00 -8.14
CA GLU A 85 13.05 8.93 -6.78
C GLU A 85 12.34 7.82 -6.01
N PRO A 86 13.02 6.74 -5.59
CA PRO A 86 12.42 5.68 -4.79
C PRO A 86 12.01 6.11 -3.38
N GLN A 87 11.17 5.30 -2.74
CA GLN A 87 10.79 5.45 -1.33
C GLN A 87 12.03 5.58 -0.44
N SER A 88 12.08 6.65 0.36
CA SER A 88 13.19 6.93 1.26
C SER A 88 12.72 7.70 2.50
N ALA A 89 13.36 7.40 3.63
CA ALA A 89 13.13 8.10 4.89
C ALA A 89 14.42 8.17 5.72
N LEU A 90 14.60 9.28 6.43
CA LEU A 90 15.68 9.52 7.38
C LEU A 90 15.06 9.99 8.70
N ALA A 91 15.25 9.21 9.76
CA ALA A 91 14.86 9.57 11.11
C ALA A 91 16.09 10.00 11.92
N ILE A 92 16.02 11.17 12.54
CA ILE A 92 17.08 11.74 13.38
C ILE A 92 16.51 11.91 14.79
N PRO A 93 17.00 11.14 15.78
CA PRO A 93 16.67 11.35 17.18
C PRO A 93 17.05 12.75 17.66
N LYS A 94 16.16 13.36 18.43
CA LYS A 94 16.33 14.61 19.19
C LYS A 94 16.02 14.30 20.66
N ASP A 95 16.34 15.24 21.57
CA ASP A 95 16.27 15.01 23.03
C ASP A 95 15.00 14.29 23.49
N GLU A 96 13.82 14.83 23.14
CA GLU A 96 12.52 14.23 23.50
C GLU A 96 11.72 13.72 22.30
N GLY A 97 12.31 13.67 21.10
CA GLY A 97 11.55 13.56 19.86
C GLY A 97 12.28 13.01 18.64
N LEU A 98 11.61 13.06 17.50
CA LEU A 98 12.12 12.61 16.20
C LEU A 98 11.95 13.69 15.14
N GLN A 99 13.04 14.02 14.45
CA GLN A 99 12.99 14.75 13.19
C GLN A 99 13.05 13.74 12.05
N ILE A 100 12.03 13.68 11.21
CA ILE A 100 11.94 12.77 10.08
C ILE A 100 11.96 13.58 8.79
N TYR A 101 12.76 13.12 7.83
CA TYR A 101 12.69 13.54 6.43
C TYR A 101 12.19 12.35 5.63
N SER A 102 11.15 12.51 4.84
CA SER A 102 10.55 11.40 4.09
C SER A 102 10.09 11.84 2.72
N SER A 103 10.28 10.98 1.71
CA SER A 103 9.66 11.12 0.40
C SER A 103 8.22 10.59 0.49
N THR A 104 7.28 11.47 0.88
CA THR A 104 5.89 11.11 1.16
C THR A 104 4.89 12.19 0.71
N GLN A 105 3.72 11.77 0.25
CA GLN A 105 2.57 12.64 -0.02
C GLN A 105 1.69 12.86 1.22
N SER A 106 1.93 12.15 2.32
CA SER A 106 1.06 12.15 3.51
C SER A 106 1.86 12.27 4.80
N PRO A 107 2.47 13.44 5.09
CA PRO A 107 3.29 13.63 6.28
C PRO A 107 2.53 13.42 7.60
N SER A 108 1.24 13.76 7.66
CA SER A 108 0.42 13.53 8.86
C SER A 108 0.28 12.03 9.17
N ASN A 109 0.05 11.19 8.17
CA ASN A 109 -0.01 9.73 8.37
C ASN A 109 1.32 9.18 8.88
N VAL A 110 2.45 9.74 8.44
CA VAL A 110 3.77 9.37 8.98
C VAL A 110 3.87 9.71 10.47
N VAL A 111 3.39 10.89 10.89
CA VAL A 111 3.32 11.25 12.32
C VAL A 111 2.47 10.23 13.08
N ASP A 112 1.26 9.95 12.59
CA ASP A 112 0.32 9.04 13.26
C ASP A 112 0.90 7.63 13.41
N HIS A 113 1.47 7.06 12.33
CA HIS A 113 2.09 5.74 12.39
C HIS A 113 3.30 5.68 13.32
N VAL A 114 4.20 6.67 13.27
CA VAL A 114 5.40 6.69 14.12
C VAL A 114 5.04 6.83 15.58
N THR A 115 4.10 7.72 15.89
CA THR A 115 3.66 7.97 17.27
C THR A 115 2.93 6.76 17.85
N SER A 116 2.09 6.10 17.06
CA SER A 116 1.43 4.85 17.44
C SER A 116 2.44 3.72 17.68
N LEU A 117 3.41 3.53 16.78
CA LEU A 117 4.41 2.46 16.88
C LEU A 117 5.35 2.64 18.07
N LEU A 118 5.79 3.86 18.33
CA LEU A 118 6.78 4.17 19.36
C LEU A 118 6.14 4.63 20.69
N ASN A 119 4.81 4.68 20.76
CA ASN A 119 4.05 5.21 21.90
C ASN A 119 4.52 6.62 22.31
N MET A 120 4.66 7.51 21.32
CA MET A 120 5.09 8.91 21.50
C MET A 120 3.90 9.86 21.34
N LYS A 121 4.02 11.07 21.88
CA LYS A 121 3.05 12.14 21.59
C LYS A 121 3.30 12.72 20.21
N GLN A 122 2.24 13.12 19.50
CA GLN A 122 2.34 13.72 18.15
C GLN A 122 3.26 14.96 18.12
N ASN A 123 3.23 15.79 19.16
CA ASN A 123 4.08 16.99 19.25
C ASN A 123 5.58 16.67 19.44
N HIS A 124 5.97 15.41 19.65
CA HIS A 124 7.37 14.98 19.74
C HIS A 124 7.90 14.49 18.38
N VAL A 125 7.07 14.43 17.33
CA VAL A 125 7.48 13.97 15.99
C VAL A 125 7.30 15.11 14.99
N ASN A 126 8.39 15.49 14.32
CA ASN A 126 8.36 16.47 13.25
C ASN A 126 8.71 15.80 11.92
N VAL A 127 7.77 15.75 10.98
CA VAL A 127 8.01 15.26 9.62
C VAL A 127 8.21 16.44 8.68
N ARG A 128 9.32 16.44 7.95
CA ARG A 128 9.62 17.41 6.88
C ARG A 128 9.67 16.69 5.54
N VAL A 129 8.97 17.25 4.56
CA VAL A 129 8.93 16.75 3.20
C VAL A 129 9.59 17.78 2.30
N GLY A 130 10.57 17.35 1.52
CA GLY A 130 11.20 18.17 0.49
C GLY A 130 10.39 18.18 -0.80
N ARG A 131 11.07 18.38 -1.94
CA ARG A 131 10.49 18.04 -3.25
C ARG A 131 10.51 16.52 -3.43
N LEU A 132 9.51 15.98 -4.12
CA LEU A 132 9.44 14.56 -4.49
C LEU A 132 9.87 14.37 -5.94
N GLY A 133 10.70 13.36 -6.23
CA GLY A 133 11.05 12.90 -7.57
C GLY A 133 10.03 11.93 -8.17
N GLY A 134 8.74 12.24 -7.99
CA GLY A 134 7.60 11.36 -8.32
C GLY A 134 6.96 10.74 -7.07
N GLY A 135 5.66 10.46 -7.14
CA GLY A 135 4.90 9.80 -6.07
C GLY A 135 3.78 8.93 -6.64
N PHE A 136 2.93 9.56 -7.46
CA PHE A 136 1.87 8.97 -8.30
C PHE A 136 0.75 8.23 -7.57
N GLY A 137 0.57 8.50 -6.27
CA GLY A 137 -0.48 7.96 -5.43
C GLY A 137 -0.08 8.05 -3.97
#